data_AF-A0A949I3D1-F1
#
_entry.id   AF-A0A949I3D1-F1
#
_cell.length_a   1.000
_cell.length_b   1.000
_cell.length_c   1.000
_cell.angle_alpha   90.00
_cell.angle_beta   90.00
_cell.angle_gamma   90.00
#
_symmetry.space_group_name_H-M   'P 1'
#
loop_
_entity.id
_entity.type
_entity.pdbx_description
1 polymer ?
#
loop_
_entity_poly.entity_id
_entity_poly.type
_entity_poly.pdbx_seq_one_letter_code
_entity_poly.pdbx_strand_id
1 'polypeptide(L)'
;MDRKCKRIIDGKTYNTETATRLGGWIDDEHGFEQGADLYQNRLGAFFLYCFSDDGPKSEEDKIVPYTPEQAQKFLEKHHGYDVELIESLFGQMPEAGSSESKFTLRLPDNLRNRLAALAKANGQSLNAWVVRCLEQCSASPELPRKSKVQQ
;
A
#
# COMPACT_ATOMS: atom_id res chain seq x y z
N MET A 1 -7.24 -18.82 -16.00
CA MET A 1 -8.12 -17.99 -16.84
C MET A 1 -7.93 -16.53 -16.44
N ASP A 2 -7.95 -15.58 -17.38
CA ASP A 2 -7.82 -14.15 -17.08
C ASP A 2 -9.18 -13.63 -16.58
N ARG A 3 -9.40 -13.67 -15.26
CA ARG A 3 -10.67 -13.32 -14.64
C ARG A 3 -10.79 -11.79 -14.55
N LYS A 4 -11.63 -11.23 -15.41
CA LYS A 4 -11.82 -9.78 -15.55
C LYS A 4 -12.89 -9.29 -14.59
N CYS A 5 -12.52 -8.41 -13.66
CA CYS A 5 -13.45 -7.83 -12.71
C CYS A 5 -13.16 -6.32 -12.51
N LYS A 6 -14.23 -5.53 -12.54
CA LYS A 6 -14.20 -4.09 -12.33
C LYS A 6 -15.31 -3.69 -11.37
N ARG A 7 -14.94 -3.04 -10.25
CA ARG A 7 -15.90 -2.57 -9.24
C ARG A 7 -15.54 -1.17 -8.75
N ILE A 8 -16.56 -0.45 -8.30
CA ILE A 8 -16.41 0.83 -7.61
C ILE A 8 -16.72 0.59 -6.13
N ILE A 9 -15.78 0.90 -5.26
CA ILE A 9 -15.89 0.75 -3.81
C ILE A 9 -15.45 2.07 -3.18
N ASP A 10 -16.30 2.67 -2.34
CA ASP A 10 -16.06 3.98 -1.70
C ASP A 10 -15.64 5.09 -2.68
N GLY A 11 -16.26 5.13 -3.86
CA GLY A 11 -15.96 6.10 -4.92
C GLY A 11 -14.64 5.87 -5.65
N LYS A 12 -13.91 4.78 -5.35
CA LYS A 12 -12.66 4.39 -6.01
C LYS A 12 -12.90 3.22 -6.95
N THR A 13 -12.32 3.29 -8.15
CA THR A 13 -12.43 2.21 -9.14
C THR A 13 -11.29 1.20 -8.96
N TYR A 14 -11.66 -0.07 -8.89
CA TYR A 14 -10.76 -1.21 -8.86
C TYR A 14 -11.00 -2.04 -10.12
N ASN A 15 -9.93 -2.35 -10.86
CA ASN A 15 -10.04 -3.02 -12.16
C ASN A 15 -8.85 -3.97 -12.35
N THR A 16 -9.12 -5.27 -12.43
CA THR A 16 -8.10 -6.31 -12.62
C THR A 16 -7.41 -6.21 -13.98
N GLU A 17 -8.07 -5.65 -15.01
CA GLU A 17 -7.48 -5.50 -16.36
C GLU A 17 -6.39 -4.43 -16.44
N THR A 18 -6.49 -3.39 -15.60
CA THR A 18 -5.53 -2.26 -15.62
C THR A 18 -4.51 -2.34 -14.50
N ALA A 19 -4.72 -3.25 -13.55
CA ALA A 19 -3.87 -3.46 -12.41
C ALA A 19 -2.88 -4.59 -12.69
N THR A 20 -1.72 -4.53 -12.04
CA THR A 20 -0.71 -5.56 -12.13
C THR A 20 -1.04 -6.64 -11.10
N ARG A 21 -1.16 -7.90 -11.54
CA ARG A 21 -1.27 -9.05 -10.64
C ARG A 21 0.08 -9.30 -9.96
N LEU A 22 0.09 -9.34 -8.64
CA LEU A 22 1.30 -9.54 -7.84
C LEU A 22 1.47 -11.00 -7.42
N GLY A 23 0.38 -11.68 -7.12
CA GLY A 23 0.39 -13.07 -6.67
C GLY A 23 -1.00 -13.51 -6.28
N GLY A 24 -1.19 -14.79 -6.05
CA GLY A 24 -2.44 -15.34 -5.58
C GLY A 24 -2.30 -16.81 -5.19
N TRP A 25 -3.35 -17.32 -4.58
CA TRP A 25 -3.46 -18.73 -4.26
C TRP A 25 -4.73 -19.29 -4.88
N ILE A 26 -4.69 -20.57 -5.20
CA ILE A 26 -5.79 -21.36 -5.73
C ILE A 26 -5.89 -22.61 -4.87
N ASP A 27 -7.11 -22.96 -4.55
CA ASP A 27 -7.51 -24.21 -3.93
C ASP A 27 -8.56 -24.85 -4.84
N ASP A 28 -8.19 -26.00 -5.39
CA ASP A 28 -9.02 -26.81 -6.29
C ASP A 28 -9.52 -28.10 -5.63
N GLU A 29 -9.44 -28.16 -4.29
CA GLU A 29 -9.81 -29.34 -3.54
C GLU A 29 -11.32 -29.64 -3.72
N HIS A 30 -11.64 -30.94 -3.85
CA HIS A 30 -13.02 -31.42 -4.01
C HIS A 30 -13.73 -31.01 -5.31
N GLY A 31 -12.99 -30.55 -6.33
CA GLY A 31 -13.53 -30.29 -7.67
C GLY A 31 -14.19 -28.92 -7.84
N PHE A 32 -13.98 -28.01 -6.89
CA PHE A 32 -14.39 -26.60 -6.97
C PHE A 32 -13.14 -25.72 -6.87
N GLU A 33 -13.01 -24.74 -7.76
CA GLU A 33 -11.84 -23.84 -7.78
C GLU A 33 -12.17 -22.55 -7.03
N GLN A 34 -11.55 -22.35 -5.87
CA GLN A 34 -11.61 -21.10 -5.11
C GLN A 34 -10.22 -20.51 -4.94
N GLY A 35 -10.13 -19.20 -4.80
CA GLY A 35 -8.84 -18.57 -4.66
C GLY A 35 -8.93 -17.07 -4.50
N ALA A 36 -7.75 -16.47 -4.40
CA ALA A 36 -7.64 -15.03 -4.36
C ALA A 36 -6.34 -14.54 -4.99
N ASP A 37 -6.46 -13.48 -5.78
CA ASP A 37 -5.35 -12.80 -6.44
C ASP A 37 -5.19 -11.38 -5.90
N LEU A 38 -3.98 -11.02 -5.51
CA LEU A 38 -3.60 -9.66 -5.10
C LEU A 38 -3.18 -8.85 -6.32
N TYR A 39 -3.77 -7.67 -6.45
CA TYR A 39 -3.49 -6.71 -7.51
C TYR A 39 -3.01 -5.37 -6.95
N GLN A 40 -2.17 -4.70 -7.74
CA GLN A 40 -1.79 -3.30 -7.52
C GLN A 40 -2.17 -2.46 -8.72
N ASN A 41 -2.96 -1.40 -8.50
CA ASN A 41 -3.30 -0.48 -9.58
C ASN A 41 -2.10 0.44 -9.91
N ARG A 42 -2.19 1.18 -11.03
CA ARG A 42 -1.16 2.13 -11.47
C ARG A 42 -0.88 3.26 -10.48
N LEU A 43 -1.82 3.53 -9.57
CA LEU A 43 -1.69 4.51 -8.51
C LEU A 43 -1.10 3.89 -7.23
N GLY A 44 -0.69 2.61 -7.23
CA GLY A 44 -0.10 1.92 -6.09
C GLY A 44 -1.08 1.51 -4.98
N ALA A 45 -2.39 1.53 -5.24
CA ALA A 45 -3.38 0.98 -4.31
C ALA A 45 -3.54 -0.52 -4.53
N PHE A 46 -3.66 -1.26 -3.43
CA PHE A 46 -3.78 -2.72 -3.43
C PHE A 46 -5.23 -3.15 -3.26
N PHE A 47 -5.58 -4.29 -3.87
CA PHE A 47 -6.87 -4.93 -3.67
C PHE A 47 -6.76 -6.42 -3.97
N LEU A 48 -7.58 -7.19 -3.27
CA LEU A 48 -7.69 -8.62 -3.46
C LEU A 48 -8.92 -8.91 -4.32
N TYR A 49 -8.76 -9.79 -5.30
CA TYR A 49 -9.85 -10.34 -6.10
C TYR A 49 -10.04 -11.79 -5.69
N CYS A 50 -11.12 -12.07 -4.96
CA CYS A 50 -11.50 -13.41 -4.51
C CYS A 50 -12.49 -14.01 -5.50
N PHE A 51 -12.33 -15.29 -5.79
CA PHE A 51 -13.18 -16.01 -6.71
C PHE A 51 -13.51 -17.40 -6.16
N SER A 52 -14.68 -17.92 -6.51
CA SER A 52 -15.08 -19.29 -6.22
C SER A 52 -15.92 -19.85 -7.37
N ASP A 53 -15.64 -21.07 -7.79
CA ASP A 53 -16.43 -21.81 -8.76
C ASP A 53 -17.00 -23.06 -8.08
N ASP A 54 -17.89 -22.82 -7.11
CA ASP A 54 -18.62 -23.83 -6.32
C ASP A 54 -19.99 -24.18 -6.92
N GLY A 55 -20.16 -23.97 -8.23
CA GLY A 55 -21.38 -24.26 -8.98
C GLY A 55 -22.51 -23.25 -8.75
N PRO A 56 -23.80 -23.63 -8.86
CA PRO A 56 -24.93 -22.69 -8.85
C PRO A 56 -25.17 -21.95 -7.52
N LYS A 57 -24.38 -22.25 -6.48
CA LYS A 57 -24.36 -21.54 -5.19
C LYS A 57 -23.16 -20.63 -5.01
N SER A 58 -22.31 -20.52 -6.04
CA SER A 58 -21.12 -19.69 -6.00
C SER A 58 -21.46 -18.26 -5.61
N GLU A 59 -20.73 -17.77 -4.61
CA GLU A 59 -20.75 -16.35 -4.30
C GLU A 59 -20.11 -15.59 -5.47
N GLU A 60 -20.75 -14.51 -5.92
CA GLU A 60 -20.14 -13.66 -6.95
C GLU A 60 -18.73 -13.25 -6.54
N ASP A 61 -17.79 -13.30 -7.48
CA ASP A 61 -16.42 -12.85 -7.28
C ASP A 61 -16.36 -11.51 -6.54
N LYS A 62 -15.42 -11.35 -5.61
CA LYS A 62 -15.36 -10.16 -4.75
C LYS A 62 -14.06 -9.41 -4.93
N ILE A 63 -14.17 -8.07 -4.99
CA ILE A 63 -13.01 -7.18 -4.85
C ILE A 63 -13.01 -6.61 -3.44
N VAL A 64 -11.90 -6.75 -2.74
CA VAL A 64 -11.68 -6.24 -1.38
C VAL A 64 -10.50 -5.28 -1.41
N PRO A 65 -10.68 -3.98 -1.11
CA PRO A 65 -9.57 -3.04 -0.97
C PRO A 65 -8.62 -3.44 0.16
N TYR A 66 -7.32 -3.40 -0.10
CA TYR A 66 -6.28 -3.77 0.87
C TYR A 66 -5.39 -2.57 1.19
N THR A 67 -4.98 -2.45 2.45
CA THR A 67 -3.88 -1.56 2.85
C THR A 67 -2.53 -2.16 2.44
N PRO A 68 -1.46 -1.36 2.34
CA PRO A 68 -0.12 -1.87 2.05
C PRO A 68 0.32 -2.98 3.02
N GLU A 69 0.00 -2.85 4.31
CA GLU A 69 0.35 -3.83 5.33
C GLU A 69 -0.42 -5.15 5.15
N GLN A 70 -1.69 -5.07 4.74
CA GLN A 70 -2.50 -6.26 4.42
C GLN A 70 -1.97 -6.96 3.16
N ALA A 71 -1.59 -6.19 2.15
CA ALA A 71 -1.00 -6.69 0.91
C ALA A 71 0.35 -7.37 1.16
N GLN A 72 1.20 -6.76 2.00
CA GLN A 72 2.48 -7.34 2.42
C GLN A 72 2.25 -8.68 3.12
N LYS A 73 1.40 -8.75 4.13
CA LYS A 73 1.08 -10.00 4.85
C LYS A 73 0.54 -11.09 3.93
N PHE A 74 -0.25 -10.71 2.92
CA PHE A 74 -0.75 -11.65 1.93
C PHE A 74 0.40 -12.25 1.10
N LEU A 75 1.30 -11.41 0.59
CA LEU A 75 2.47 -11.89 -0.14
C LEU A 75 3.42 -12.69 0.73
N GLU A 76 3.71 -12.28 1.96
CA GLU A 76 4.53 -13.07 2.89
C GLU A 76 3.94 -14.47 3.14
N LYS A 77 2.61 -14.57 3.24
CA LYS A 77 1.91 -15.84 3.48
C LYS A 77 1.91 -16.77 2.27
N HIS A 78 1.66 -16.25 1.07
CA HIS A 78 1.43 -17.08 -0.13
C HIS A 78 2.61 -17.09 -1.11
N HIS A 79 3.45 -16.05 -1.06
CA HIS A 79 4.59 -15.80 -1.94
C HIS A 79 5.83 -15.35 -1.16
N GLY A 80 5.99 -15.77 0.10
CA GLY A 80 7.12 -15.35 0.94
C GLY A 80 8.50 -15.76 0.40
N TYR A 81 8.55 -16.69 -0.57
CA TYR A 81 9.75 -17.07 -1.30
C TYR A 81 10.15 -16.04 -2.38
N ASP A 82 9.22 -15.19 -2.83
CA ASP A 82 9.48 -14.15 -3.84
C ASP A 82 9.95 -12.86 -3.17
N VAL A 83 11.17 -12.93 -2.65
CA VAL A 83 11.81 -11.84 -1.91
C VAL A 83 11.96 -10.60 -2.79
N GLU A 84 12.34 -10.76 -4.07
CA GLU A 84 12.53 -9.65 -5.00
C GLU A 84 11.24 -8.86 -5.23
N LEU A 85 10.11 -9.54 -5.38
CA LEU A 85 8.80 -8.89 -5.51
C LEU A 85 8.42 -8.12 -4.24
N ILE A 86 8.53 -8.76 -3.08
CA ILE A 86 8.16 -8.17 -1.79
C ILE A 86 9.03 -6.93 -1.52
N GLU A 87 10.35 -7.04 -1.71
CA GLU A 87 11.27 -5.93 -1.49
C GLU A 87 11.11 -4.80 -2.51
N SER A 88 10.77 -5.12 -3.76
CA SER A 88 10.45 -4.09 -4.77
C SER A 88 9.19 -3.30 -4.42
N LEU A 89 8.21 -3.91 -3.75
CA LEU A 89 6.93 -3.27 -3.43
C LEU A 89 6.95 -2.52 -2.10
N PHE A 90 7.52 -3.13 -1.07
CA PHE A 90 7.49 -2.60 0.31
C PHE A 90 8.86 -2.07 0.77
N GLY A 91 9.93 -2.35 0.02
CA GLY A 91 11.30 -2.03 0.39
C GLY A 91 12.03 -3.21 1.00
N GLN A 92 13.35 -3.05 1.18
CA GLN A 92 14.19 -4.04 1.86
C GLN A 92 13.61 -4.37 3.23
N MET A 93 13.40 -5.66 3.49
CA MET A 93 12.87 -6.11 4.76
C MET A 93 13.99 -6.07 5.81
N PRO A 94 13.73 -5.53 7.01
CA PRO A 94 14.71 -5.59 8.09
C PRO A 94 15.04 -7.05 8.40
N GLU A 95 16.32 -7.32 8.64
CA GLU A 95 16.72 -8.61 9.20
C GLU A 95 15.98 -8.83 10.53
N ALA A 96 15.58 -10.09 10.79
CA ALA A 96 14.78 -10.44 11.95
C ALA A 96 15.41 -9.90 13.24
N GLY A 97 14.74 -8.94 13.88
CA GLY A 97 15.21 -8.25 15.09
C GLY A 97 15.53 -6.76 14.94
N SER A 98 15.47 -6.19 13.73
CA SER A 98 15.58 -4.73 13.54
C SER A 98 14.22 -4.02 13.67
N SER A 99 14.19 -2.83 14.29
CA SER A 99 12.98 -2.09 14.69
C SER A 99 12.66 -0.86 13.82
N GLU A 100 13.36 -0.67 12.71
CA GLU A 100 13.08 0.46 11.81
C GLU A 100 11.85 0.19 10.94
N SER A 101 10.83 1.05 11.04
CA SER A 101 9.62 0.98 10.21
C SER A 101 9.73 1.92 9.02
N LYS A 102 9.60 1.39 7.79
CA LYS A 102 9.63 2.18 6.56
C LYS A 102 8.25 2.75 6.24
N PHE A 103 8.20 4.03 5.86
CA PHE A 103 6.96 4.71 5.46
C PHE A 103 7.12 5.42 4.11
N THR A 104 6.20 5.17 3.17
CA THR A 104 6.22 5.81 1.83
C THR A 104 5.16 6.91 1.75
N LEU A 105 5.60 8.16 1.59
CA LEU A 105 4.73 9.32 1.49
C LEU A 105 4.69 9.88 0.06
N ARG A 106 3.48 10.15 -0.47
CA ARG A 106 3.33 10.91 -1.71
C ARG A 106 3.28 12.42 -1.41
N LEU A 107 4.18 13.16 -2.04
CA LEU A 107 4.31 14.61 -1.89
C LEU A 107 4.20 15.28 -3.26
N PRO A 108 3.54 16.45 -3.38
CA PRO A 108 3.66 17.30 -4.55
C PRO A 108 5.14 17.71 -4.77
N ASP A 109 5.57 17.77 -6.03
CA ASP A 109 6.99 18.06 -6.37
C ASP A 109 7.46 19.40 -5.81
N ASN A 110 6.59 20.41 -5.80
CA ASN A 110 6.92 21.72 -5.24
C ASN A 110 7.21 21.67 -3.73
N LEU A 111 6.60 20.75 -2.98
CA LEU A 111 6.81 20.57 -1.56
C LEU A 111 8.10 19.79 -1.31
N ARG A 112 8.32 18.71 -2.07
CA ARG A 112 9.58 17.95 -2.02
C ARG A 112 10.78 18.85 -2.28
N ASN A 113 10.72 19.71 -3.30
CA ASN A 113 11.82 20.61 -3.66
C ASN A 113 12.10 21.65 -2.58
N ARG A 114 11.06 22.21 -1.96
CA ARG A 114 11.22 23.13 -0.83
C ARG A 114 11.85 22.45 0.39
N LEU A 115 11.41 21.23 0.73
CA LEU A 115 12.00 20.46 1.82
C LEU A 115 13.47 20.11 1.55
N ALA A 116 13.81 19.74 0.31
CA ALA A 116 15.19 19.47 -0.09
C ALA A 116 16.09 20.71 0.01
N ALA A 117 15.58 21.89 -0.38
CA ALA A 117 16.31 23.15 -0.23
C ALA A 117 16.55 23.50 1.25
N LEU A 118 15.54 23.34 2.11
CA LEU A 118 15.66 23.55 3.56
C LEU A 118 16.65 22.58 4.20
N ALA A 119 16.57 21.28 3.84
CA ALA A 119 17.51 20.27 4.32
C ALA A 119 18.96 20.61 3.95
N LYS A 120 19.19 20.99 2.67
CA LYS A 120 20.51 21.39 2.18
C LYS A 120 21.03 22.64 2.88
N ALA A 121 20.19 23.64 3.14
CA ALA A 121 20.55 24.83 3.89
C ALA A 121 20.96 24.53 5.35
N ASN A 122 20.44 23.43 5.92
CA ASN A 122 20.79 22.96 7.26
C ASN A 122 21.90 21.89 7.28
N GLY A 123 22.52 21.59 6.12
CA GLY A 123 23.56 20.56 6.01
C GLY A 123 23.06 19.14 6.29
N GLN A 124 21.76 18.89 6.19
CA GLN A 124 21.14 17.59 6.48
C GLN A 124 20.67 16.90 5.21
N SER A 125 20.58 15.56 5.25
CA SER A 125 19.88 14.81 4.22
C SER A 125 18.38 15.09 4.29
N LEU A 126 17.68 14.94 3.17
CA LEU A 126 16.22 15.11 3.15
C LEU A 126 15.52 14.18 4.15
N ASN A 127 16.00 12.94 4.30
CA ASN A 127 15.45 11.99 5.26
C ASN A 127 15.63 12.48 6.71
N ALA A 128 16.85 12.89 7.09
CA ALA A 128 17.13 13.40 8.44
C ALA A 128 16.30 14.65 8.76
N TRP A 129 16.13 15.54 7.77
CA TRP A 129 15.30 16.73 7.92
C TRP A 129 13.83 16.38 8.13
N VAL A 130 13.28 15.44 7.34
CA VAL A 130 11.88 14.99 7.46
C VAL A 130 11.63 14.32 8.81
N VAL A 131 12.51 13.41 9.23
CA VAL A 131 12.40 12.74 10.55
C VAL A 131 12.40 13.77 11.68
N ARG A 132 13.36 14.71 11.66
CA ARG A 132 13.41 15.80 12.64
C ARG A 132 12.12 16.64 12.67
N CYS A 133 11.56 16.98 11.51
CA CYS A 133 10.30 17.72 11.45
C CYS A 133 9.15 16.90 12.06
N LEU A 134 9.07 15.60 11.78
CA LEU A 134 8.06 14.71 12.35
C LEU A 134 8.20 14.58 13.86
N GLU A 135 9.43 14.44 14.36
CA GLU A 135 9.74 14.42 15.79
C GLU A 135 9.30 15.72 16.48
N GLN A 136 9.64 16.88 15.90
CA GLN A 136 9.20 18.19 16.42
C GLN A 136 7.68 18.33 16.47
N CYS A 137 6.97 17.86 15.43
CA CYS A 137 5.50 17.85 15.42
C CYS A 137 4.92 16.90 16.47
N SER A 138 5.56 15.75 16.72
CA SER A 138 5.11 14.80 17.75
C SER A 138 5.40 15.28 19.18
N ALA A 139 6.45 16.09 19.38
CA ALA A 139 6.88 16.60 20.67
C ALA A 139 6.12 17.86 21.13
N SER A 140 5.46 18.59 20.22
CA SER A 140 4.63 19.75 20.56
C SER A 140 3.13 19.41 20.50
N PRO A 141 2.47 19.11 21.63
CA PRO A 141 1.02 18.96 21.70
C PRO A 141 0.23 20.29 21.51
N GLU A 142 0.90 21.41 21.24
CA GLU A 142 0.23 22.67 20.96
C GLU A 142 -0.12 22.81 19.47
N LEU A 143 -1.34 22.38 19.13
CA LEU A 143 -2.06 22.82 17.93
C LEU A 143 -2.01 24.36 17.82
N PRO A 144 -1.68 24.94 16.66
CA PRO A 144 -1.67 26.39 16.52
C PRO A 144 -3.08 26.95 16.71
N ARG A 145 -3.22 27.82 17.74
CA ARG A 145 -4.39 28.69 17.92
C ARG A 145 -4.62 29.44 16.61
N LYS A 146 -5.84 29.34 16.06
CA LYS A 146 -6.29 30.20 14.97
C LYS A 146 -6.10 31.66 15.39
N SER A 147 -5.07 32.33 14.87
CA SER A 147 -4.97 33.78 14.99
C SER A 147 -6.17 34.38 14.27
N LYS A 148 -7.12 34.92 15.05
CA LYS A 148 -8.19 35.75 14.54
C LYS A 148 -7.57 36.87 13.73
N VAL A 149 -7.93 36.95 12.46
CA VAL A 149 -7.82 38.18 11.67
C VAL A 149 -8.74 39.19 12.35
N GLN A 150 -8.17 40.19 13.02
CA GLN A 150 -8.89 41.39 13.41
C GLN A 150 -9.01 42.27 12.16
N GLN A 151 -10.25 42.53 11.76
CA GLN A 151 -10.64 43.72 11.00
C GLN A 151 -11.03 44.80 12.00
#